data_AF-A0A8T4TQ39-F1
#
_entry.id   AF-A0A8T4TQ39-F1
#
_cell.length_a   1.000
_cell.length_b   1.000
_cell.length_c   1.000
_cell.angle_alpha   90.00
_cell.angle_beta   90.00
_cell.angle_gamma   90.00
#
_symmetry.space_group_name_H-M   'P 1'
#
loop_
_entity.id
_entity.type
_entity.pdbx_description
1 polymer ?
#
loop_
_entity_poly.entity_id
_entity_poly.type
_entity_poly.pdbx_seq_one_letter_code
_entity_poly.pdbx_strand_id
1 'polypeptide(L)'
;MIYMTNVGTIPDETHVQVKIGEQTIGKIDEAFLERLKRGDVFVLGGNKYEFLYSRGMTAQVKTAEQRPPTIPSWFSEMLPLSFDLAQDISKFRG
;
A
#
# COMPACT_ATOMS: atom_id res chain seq x y z
N MET A 1 18.16 35.97 8.61
CA MET A 1 18.84 34.78 8.06
C MET A 1 18.27 33.60 8.82
N ILE A 2 17.34 32.86 8.21
CA ILE A 2 16.62 31.78 8.90
C ILE A 2 17.28 30.48 8.45
N TYR A 3 17.94 29.78 9.38
CA TYR A 3 18.51 28.48 9.14
C TYR A 3 17.36 27.45 9.11
N MET A 4 16.95 27.02 7.91
CA MET A 4 16.10 25.84 7.75
C MET A 4 17.02 24.61 7.78
N THR A 5 17.22 24.05 8.97
CA THR A 5 17.72 22.68 9.07
C THR A 5 16.54 21.75 8.78
N ASN A 6 16.38 21.37 7.52
CA ASN A 6 15.67 20.15 7.17
C ASN A 6 16.47 18.99 7.78
N VAL A 7 16.23 18.69 9.05
CA VAL A 7 16.54 17.38 9.63
C VAL A 7 15.64 16.41 8.88
N GLY A 8 16.21 15.77 7.87
CA GLY A 8 15.63 14.61 7.22
C GLY A 8 15.49 13.50 8.24
N THR A 9 14.33 13.39 8.86
CA THR A 9 13.87 12.10 9.35
C THR A 9 13.51 11.32 8.10
N ILE A 10 14.37 10.38 7.69
CA ILE A 10 13.90 9.25 6.90
C ILE A 10 12.81 8.64 7.78
N PRO A 11 11.52 8.65 7.41
CA PRO A 11 10.56 7.91 8.21
C PRO A 11 11.07 6.47 8.20
N ASP A 12 11.34 5.92 9.39
CA ASP A 12 11.46 4.48 9.60
C ASP A 12 10.08 3.89 9.24
N GLU A 13 9.77 3.82 7.94
CA GLU A 13 8.53 3.26 7.45
C GLU A 13 8.58 1.77 7.80
N THR A 14 7.80 1.37 8.81
CA THR A 14 7.62 -0.03 9.17
C THR A 14 6.84 -0.71 8.05
N HIS A 15 7.57 -1.45 7.21
CA HIS A 15 7.00 -2.18 6.09
C HIS A 15 6.61 -3.59 6.48
N VAL A 16 5.41 -4.01 6.10
CA VAL A 16 4.92 -5.38 6.21
C VAL A 16 5.23 -6.14 4.93
N GLN A 17 5.88 -7.30 5.03
CA GLN A 17 6.12 -8.19 3.88
C GLN A 17 4.81 -8.84 3.43
N VAL A 18 4.47 -8.76 2.15
CA VAL A 18 3.33 -9.49 1.59
C VAL A 18 3.84 -10.78 0.98
N LYS A 19 3.27 -11.92 1.39
CA LYS A 19 3.68 -13.25 0.94
C LYS A 19 2.51 -14.08 0.40
N ILE A 20 2.85 -15.02 -0.48
CA ILE A 20 2.01 -16.15 -0.86
C ILE A 20 2.78 -17.41 -0.49
N GLY A 21 2.36 -18.09 0.58
CA GLY A 21 3.14 -19.18 1.15
C GLY A 21 4.52 -18.68 1.59
N GLU A 22 5.61 -19.20 1.03
CA GLU A 22 6.96 -18.74 1.37
C GLU A 22 7.46 -17.58 0.49
N GLN A 23 6.81 -17.33 -0.66
CA GLN A 23 7.24 -16.35 -1.64
C GLN A 23 6.82 -14.93 -1.23
N THR A 24 7.78 -14.01 -1.12
CA THR A 24 7.51 -12.57 -0.97
C THR A 24 7.14 -11.96 -2.32
N ILE A 25 6.00 -11.29 -2.39
CA ILE A 25 5.48 -10.67 -3.61
C ILE A 25 5.54 -9.13 -3.57
N GLY A 26 5.77 -8.55 -2.39
CA GLY A 26 5.91 -7.12 -2.22
C GLY A 26 5.87 -6.71 -0.75
N LYS A 27 5.59 -5.43 -0.52
CA LYS A 27 5.47 -4.83 0.81
C LYS A 27 4.26 -3.90 0.82
N ILE A 28 3.68 -3.72 2.00
CA ILE A 28 2.65 -2.72 2.30
C ILE A 28 3.07 -1.98 3.58
N ASP A 29 2.50 -0.81 3.84
CA ASP A 29 2.68 -0.15 5.14
C ASP A 29 1.81 -0.80 6.23
N GLU A 30 2.20 -0.56 7.48
CA GLU A 30 1.51 -1.09 8.66
C GLU A 30 0.08 -0.55 8.79
N ALA A 31 -0.15 0.73 8.50
CA ALA A 31 -1.48 1.35 8.59
C ALA A 31 -2.48 0.72 7.60
N PHE A 32 -2.01 0.30 6.42
CA PHE A 32 -2.78 -0.43 5.45
C PHE A 32 -3.11 -1.83 5.97
N LEU A 33 -2.15 -2.53 6.58
CA LEU A 33 -2.38 -3.83 7.21
C LEU A 33 -3.46 -3.75 8.30
N GLU A 34 -3.42 -2.72 9.16
CA GLU A 34 -4.38 -2.53 10.25
C GLU A 34 -5.83 -2.36 9.74
N ARG A 35 -6.00 -1.85 8.52
CA ARG A 35 -7.31 -1.67 7.89
C ARG A 35 -7.83 -2.94 7.21
N LEU A 36 -6.96 -3.90 6.90
CA LEU A 36 -7.33 -5.14 6.21
C LEU A 36 -8.09 -6.09 7.13
N LYS A 37 -9.19 -6.63 6.61
CA LYS A 37 -9.91 -7.75 7.21
C LYS A 37 -9.71 -8.99 6.36
N ARG A 38 -9.76 -10.15 7.00
CA ARG A 38 -9.68 -11.43 6.30
C ARG A 38 -10.76 -11.48 5.19
N GLY A 39 -10.34 -11.78 3.98
CA GLY A 39 -11.19 -11.80 2.79
C GLY A 39 -11.20 -10.50 1.98
N ASP A 40 -10.59 -9.42 2.48
CA ASP A 40 -10.43 -8.19 1.71
C ASP A 40 -9.51 -8.39 0.51
N VAL A 41 -9.89 -7.80 -0.61
CA VAL A 41 -9.14 -7.86 -1.86
C VAL A 41 -8.54 -6.51 -2.16
N PHE A 42 -7.22 -6.46 -2.30
CA PHE A 42 -6.47 -5.24 -2.63
C PHE A 42 -5.58 -5.46 -3.85
N VAL A 43 -5.10 -4.36 -4.43
CA VAL A 43 -4.17 -4.37 -5.57
C VAL A 43 -2.75 -4.10 -5.07
N LEU A 44 -1.79 -4.93 -5.51
CA LEU A 44 -0.36 -4.77 -5.29
C LEU A 44 0.39 -5.07 -6.59
N GLY A 45 1.21 -4.13 -7.07
CA GLY A 45 1.97 -4.31 -8.31
C GLY A 45 1.09 -4.60 -9.55
N GLY A 46 -0.13 -4.08 -9.58
CA GLY A 46 -1.10 -4.30 -10.66
C GLY A 46 -1.90 -5.60 -10.56
N ASN A 47 -1.57 -6.49 -9.62
CA ASN A 47 -2.27 -7.75 -9.40
C ASN A 47 -3.18 -7.68 -8.17
N LYS A 48 -4.24 -8.50 -8.14
CA LYS A 48 -5.21 -8.53 -7.05
C LYS A 48 -4.94 -9.68 -6.10
N TYR A 49 -4.99 -9.38 -4.80
CA TYR A 49 -4.71 -10.33 -3.74
C TYR A 49 -5.77 -10.26 -2.63
N GLU A 50 -6.20 -11.42 -2.14
CA GLU A 50 -7.08 -11.55 -0.99
C GLU A 50 -6.26 -11.75 0.28
N PHE A 51 -6.48 -10.89 1.27
CA PHE A 51 -5.85 -10.99 2.59
C PHE A 51 -6.38 -12.19 3.37
N LEU A 52 -5.47 -13.03 3.87
CA LEU A 52 -5.81 -14.22 4.64
C LEU A 52 -5.65 -13.97 6.14
N TYR A 53 -4.44 -13.59 6.55
CA TYR A 53 -4.07 -13.29 7.94
C TYR A 53 -2.71 -12.60 7.98
N SER A 54 -2.39 -11.99 9.10
CA SER A 54 -1.06 -11.47 9.39
C SER A 54 -0.36 -12.30 10.47
N ARG A 55 0.97 -12.33 10.42
CA ARG A 55 1.82 -12.91 11.46
C ARG A 55 3.05 -12.01 11.63
N GLY A 56 3.04 -11.19 12.68
CA GLY A 56 4.05 -10.14 12.85
C GLY A 56 4.04 -9.19 11.64
N MET A 57 5.22 -8.83 11.14
CA MET A 57 5.39 -7.95 9.97
C MET A 57 5.26 -8.71 8.63
N THR A 58 4.39 -9.72 8.57
CA THR A 58 4.11 -10.48 7.34
C THR A 58 2.60 -10.63 7.15
N ALA A 59 2.10 -10.18 6.00
CA ALA A 59 0.75 -10.41 5.53
C ALA A 59 0.73 -11.61 4.58
N GLN A 60 -0.08 -12.62 4.89
CA GLN A 60 -0.34 -13.74 3.99
C GLN A 60 -1.54 -13.44 3.10
N VAL A 61 -1.36 -13.70 1.81
CA VAL A 61 -2.37 -13.46 0.78
C VAL A 61 -2.47 -14.63 -0.19
N LYS A 62 -3.54 -14.65 -0.97
CA LYS A 62 -3.67 -15.49 -2.17
C LYS A 62 -4.07 -14.63 -3.37
N THR A 63 -3.84 -15.14 -4.58
CA THR A 63 -4.29 -14.46 -5.80
C THR A 63 -5.82 -14.38 -5.86
N ALA A 64 -6.33 -13.24 -6.32
CA ALA A 64 -7.76 -12.93 -6.38
C ALA A 64 -8.13 -12.22 -7.70
N GLU A 65 -7.59 -12.69 -8.83
CA GLU A 65 -7.71 -12.07 -10.16
C GLU A 65 -9.16 -11.81 -10.60
N GLN A 66 -10.10 -12.67 -10.20
CA GLN A 66 -11.51 -12.58 -10.61
C GLN A 66 -12.38 -11.78 -9.62
N ARG A 67 -11.86 -11.42 -8.45
CA ARG A 67 -12.63 -10.66 -7.45
C ARG A 67 -12.39 -9.15 -7.63
N PRO A 68 -13.43 -8.31 -7.54
CA PRO A 68 -13.21 -6.87 -7.48
C PRO A 68 -12.48 -6.52 -6.16
N PRO A 69 -11.61 -5.48 -6.16
CA PRO A 69 -11.02 -5.00 -4.92
C PRO A 69 -12.12 -4.50 -3.97
N THR A 70 -12.07 -4.92 -2.70
CA THR A 70 -13.03 -4.51 -1.65
C THR A 70 -12.51 -3.32 -0.85
N ILE A 71 -11.20 -3.14 -0.84
CA ILE A 71 -10.50 -1.99 -0.26
C ILE A 71 -9.77 -1.26 -1.41
N PRO A 72 -9.67 0.08 -1.37
CA PRO A 72 -8.88 0.83 -2.36
C PRO A 72 -7.44 0.32 -2.45
N SER A 73 -6.83 0.51 -3.62
CA SER A 73 -5.46 0.10 -3.91
C SER A 73 -4.48 0.65 -2.85
N TRP A 74 -3.47 -0.16 -2.52
CA TRP A 74 -2.38 0.30 -1.67
C TRP A 74 -1.50 1.30 -2.45
N PHE A 75 -1.30 2.49 -1.88
CA PHE A 75 -0.40 3.52 -2.39
C PHE A 75 0.68 3.74 -1.32
N SER A 76 1.92 3.32 -1.60
CA SER A 76 3.07 3.61 -0.76
C SER A 76 3.21 5.13 -0.64
N GLU A 77 3.26 5.68 0.59
CA GLU A 77 3.36 7.13 0.82
C GLU A 77 4.68 7.77 0.36
N MET A 78 5.62 6.98 -0.17
CA MET A 78 6.67 7.52 -1.04
C MET A 78 6.14 7.73 -2.46
N LEU A 79 5.37 8.80 -2.69
CA LEU A 79 5.60 9.71 -3.82
C LEU A 79 5.14 11.14 -3.45
N PRO A 80 6.00 12.16 -3.72
CA PRO A 80 5.95 13.51 -3.14
C PRO A 80 4.86 14.34 -3.80
N LEU A 81 3.91 14.95 -3.09
CA LEU A 81 3.09 16.09 -3.55
C LEU A 81 2.35 15.95 -4.93
N SER A 82 2.46 14.80 -5.61
CA SER A 82 2.20 14.63 -7.06
C SER A 82 1.02 13.72 -7.32
N PHE A 83 0.66 12.85 -6.35
CA PHE A 83 -0.51 11.99 -6.46
C PHE A 83 -1.81 12.80 -6.35
N ASP A 84 -1.88 13.80 -5.47
CA ASP A 84 -2.98 14.77 -5.43
C ASP A 84 -3.09 15.55 -6.76
N LEU A 85 -1.95 15.96 -7.33
CA LEU A 85 -1.94 16.66 -8.61
C LEU A 85 -2.50 15.79 -9.74
N ALA A 86 -2.23 14.48 -9.74
CA ALA A 86 -2.72 13.54 -10.75
C ALA A 86 -4.22 13.22 -10.62
N GLN A 87 -4.77 13.26 -9.41
CA GLN A 87 -6.20 13.01 -9.19
C GLN A 87 -7.07 14.22 -9.60
N ASP A 88 -6.56 15.44 -9.48
CA ASP A 88 -7.27 16.65 -9.92
C ASP A 88 -7.31 16.82 -11.45
N ILE A 89 -6.34 16.29 -12.20
CA ILE A 89 -6.38 16.33 -13.69
C ILE A 89 -7.45 15.41 -14.27
N SER A 90 -7.81 14.33 -13.55
CA SER A 90 -8.89 13.43 -13.99
C SER A 90 -10.28 14.04 -13.84
N LYS A 91 -10.41 15.17 -13.13
CA LYS A 91 -11.68 15.93 -13.03
C LYS A 91 -11.77 17.11 -14.01
N PHE A 92 -10.74 17.39 -14.82
CA PHE A 92 -10.72 18.54 -15.73
C PHE A 92 -10.67 18.19 -17.23
N ARG A 93 -11.15 17.00 -17.59
CA ARG A 93 -11.45 16.65 -19.00
C ARG A 93 -12.86 16.08 -19.11
N GLY A 94 -13.83 16.93 -18.80
CA GLY A 94 -15.13 16.99 -19.46
C GLY A 94 -15.16 18.25 -20.32
#